data_AF-A0A959ISN3-F1
#
_entry.id   AF-A0A959ISN3-F1
#
_cell.length_a   1.000
_cell.length_b   1.000
_cell.length_c   1.000
_cell.angle_alpha   90.00
_cell.angle_beta   90.00
_cell.angle_gamma   90.00
#
_symmetry.space_group_name_H-M   'P 1'
#
loop_
_entity.id
_entity.type
_entity.pdbx_description
1 polymer ?
#
loop_
_entity_poly.entity_id
_entity_poly.type
_entity_poly.pdbx_seq_one_letter_code
_entity_poly.pdbx_strand_id
1 'polypeptide(L)'
;MDEGIIKFQANWRRGAAFDSNLLQDLVYYRQLLYDRELIGIYPNGIGYGNISRRIDDDGRFFISGSGTGGLAALKPEHFSRVTAVVAAENRLDCEGPIIASSESMSHSAFYELSTNIGAVIHVHNG
;
A
#
# COMPACT_ATOMS: atom_id res chain seq x y z
N MET A 1 -12.57 -8.14 -13.42
CA MET A 1 -11.81 -6.98 -12.91
C MET A 1 -10.99 -7.54 -11.77
N ASP A 2 -9.70 -7.75 -12.02
CA ASP A 2 -8.80 -8.52 -11.14
C ASP A 2 -8.03 -7.59 -10.18
N GLU A 3 -8.70 -6.53 -9.75
CA GLU A 3 -8.13 -5.54 -8.83
C GLU A 3 -8.11 -6.11 -7.41
N GLY A 4 -7.13 -5.68 -6.61
CA GLY A 4 -6.92 -6.23 -5.27
C GLY A 4 -6.25 -7.62 -5.22
N ILE A 5 -6.05 -8.29 -6.38
CA ILE A 5 -5.38 -9.59 -6.45
C ILE A 5 -3.88 -9.38 -6.59
N ILE A 6 -3.10 -10.01 -5.69
CA ILE A 6 -1.64 -9.98 -5.74
C ILE A 6 -1.15 -10.83 -6.93
N LYS A 7 -0.43 -10.20 -7.86
CA LYS A 7 0.10 -10.83 -9.10
C LYS A 7 1.61 -11.07 -9.07
N PHE A 8 2.25 -10.79 -7.93
CA PHE A 8 3.68 -10.98 -7.69
C PHE A 8 3.92 -12.02 -6.60
N GLN A 9 5.13 -12.57 -6.54
CA GLN A 9 5.57 -13.44 -5.46
C GLN A 9 5.81 -12.59 -4.21
N ALA A 10 4.85 -12.61 -3.29
CA ALA A 10 4.94 -11.87 -2.04
C ALA A 10 5.67 -12.71 -0.98
N ASN A 11 6.90 -12.33 -0.68
CA ASN A 11 7.64 -12.85 0.47
C ASN A 11 7.29 -11.99 1.69
N TRP A 12 6.19 -12.34 2.33
CA TRP A 12 5.67 -11.61 3.48
C TRP A 12 6.17 -12.20 4.80
N ARG A 13 6.94 -11.41 5.54
CA ARG A 13 7.28 -11.70 6.93
C ARG A 13 6.25 -11.09 7.87
N ARG A 14 5.34 -11.91 8.40
CA ARG A 14 4.39 -11.45 9.42
C ARG A 14 5.13 -10.87 10.62
N GLY A 15 4.70 -9.69 11.08
CA GLY A 15 5.29 -8.96 12.19
C GLY A 15 4.26 -8.19 13.00
N ALA A 16 4.74 -7.49 14.04
CA ALA A 16 3.92 -6.58 14.83
C ALA A 16 3.49 -5.35 14.02
N ALA A 17 2.44 -4.68 14.49
CA ALA A 17 2.05 -3.38 13.97
C ALA A 17 3.13 -2.32 14.23
N PHE A 18 3.19 -1.31 13.36
CA PHE A 18 4.15 -0.22 13.47
C PHE A 18 3.69 0.84 14.49
N ASP A 19 4.62 1.69 14.94
CA ASP A 19 4.24 2.87 15.72
C ASP A 19 3.29 3.75 14.88
N SER A 20 2.14 4.07 15.45
CA SER A 20 1.15 4.99 14.89
C SER A 20 1.76 6.32 14.41
N ASN A 21 2.81 6.81 15.07
CA ASN A 21 3.51 8.04 14.70
C ASN A 21 4.14 7.98 13.31
N LEU A 22 4.51 6.79 12.84
CA LEU A 22 5.09 6.59 11.51
C LEU A 22 4.04 6.60 10.40
N LEU A 23 2.76 6.48 10.75
CA LEU A 23 1.66 6.25 9.80
C LEU A 23 0.60 7.37 9.80
N GLN A 24 0.79 8.42 10.60
CA GLN A 24 -0.23 9.46 10.79
C GLN A 24 -0.66 10.12 9.48
N ASP A 25 0.31 10.43 8.61
CA ASP A 25 0.05 11.04 7.31
C ASP A 25 -0.68 10.10 6.36
N LEU A 26 -0.25 8.83 6.28
CA LEU A 26 -0.92 7.80 5.49
C LEU A 26 -2.37 7.61 5.93
N VAL A 27 -2.62 7.50 7.24
CA VAL A 27 -3.97 7.37 7.80
C VAL A 27 -4.82 8.59 7.46
N TYR A 28 -4.27 9.80 7.66
CA TYR A 28 -4.98 11.05 7.39
C TYR A 28 -5.39 11.19 5.91
N TYR A 29 -4.44 11.06 4.98
CA TYR A 29 -4.73 11.23 3.56
C TYR A 29 -5.59 10.09 3.01
N ARG A 30 -5.40 8.86 3.51
CA ARG A 30 -6.30 7.75 3.16
C ARG A 30 -7.73 8.06 3.56
N GLN A 31 -7.95 8.61 4.75
CA GLN A 31 -9.30 8.95 5.20
C GLN A 31 -9.95 9.98 4.28
N LEU A 32 -9.23 11.05 3.92
CA LEU A 32 -9.73 12.08 2.99
C LEU A 32 -10.15 11.52 1.62
N LEU A 33 -9.45 10.51 1.14
CA LEU A 33 -9.74 9.85 -0.15
C LEU A 33 -10.90 8.86 -0.02
N TYR A 34 -10.99 8.14 1.10
CA TYR A 34 -12.11 7.26 1.39
C TYR A 34 -13.43 8.04 1.51
N ASP A 35 -13.41 9.17 2.21
CA ASP A 35 -14.58 10.05 2.34
C ASP A 35 -15.04 10.67 1.01
N ARG A 36 -14.18 10.63 -0.02
CA ARG A 36 -14.45 11.08 -1.39
C ARG A 36 -14.72 9.92 -2.35
N GLU A 37 -14.84 8.70 -1.83
CA GLU A 37 -15.06 7.47 -2.60
C GLU A 37 -13.95 7.18 -3.64
N LEU A 38 -12.77 7.78 -3.49
CA LEU A 38 -11.59 7.57 -4.35
C LEU A 38 -10.76 6.34 -3.94
N ILE A 39 -10.94 5.90 -2.70
CA ILE A 39 -10.51 4.62 -2.13
C ILE A 39 -11.73 3.98 -1.49
N GLY A 40 -11.96 2.69 -1.68
CA GLY A 40 -13.18 2.08 -1.18
C GLY A 40 -13.34 0.62 -1.53
N ILE A 41 -14.59 0.20 -1.66
CA ILE A 41 -14.97 -1.15 -2.05
C ILE A 41 -16.10 -1.07 -3.08
N TYR A 42 -15.96 -1.85 -4.14
CA TYR A 42 -17.01 -1.99 -5.15
C TYR A 42 -18.17 -2.84 -4.61
N PRO A 43 -19.39 -2.75 -5.20
CA PRO A 43 -20.52 -3.58 -4.79
C PRO A 43 -20.28 -5.09 -4.85
N ASN A 44 -19.31 -5.53 -5.66
CA ASN A 44 -18.89 -6.93 -5.76
C ASN A 44 -17.90 -7.37 -4.65
N GLY A 45 -17.57 -6.49 -3.71
CA GLY A 45 -16.69 -6.78 -2.57
C GLY A 45 -15.19 -6.59 -2.85
N ILE A 46 -14.80 -6.12 -4.04
CA ILE A 46 -13.39 -5.86 -4.37
C ILE A 46 -13.00 -4.46 -3.89
N GLY A 47 -11.99 -4.40 -3.02
CA GLY A 47 -11.41 -3.13 -2.56
C GLY A 47 -10.61 -2.46 -3.67
N TYR A 48 -10.69 -1.13 -3.77
CA TYR A 48 -9.95 -0.34 -4.74
C TYR A 48 -9.22 0.83 -4.09
N GLY A 49 -8.16 1.28 -4.77
CA GLY A 49 -7.29 2.35 -4.31
C GLY A 49 -6.43 1.98 -3.10
N ASN A 50 -5.29 2.65 -2.98
CA ASN A 50 -4.28 2.41 -1.94
C ASN A 50 -3.34 3.61 -1.83
N ILE A 51 -2.51 3.63 -0.79
CA ILE A 51 -1.56 4.73 -0.55
C ILE A 51 -0.25 4.19 0.02
N SER A 52 0.86 4.78 -0.42
CA SER A 52 2.20 4.52 0.11
C SER A 52 2.99 5.78 0.38
N ARG A 53 3.99 5.65 1.27
CA ARG A 53 4.96 6.70 1.59
C ARG A 53 6.37 6.12 1.69
N ARG A 54 7.31 6.77 1.01
CA ARG A 54 8.74 6.46 1.07
C ARG A 54 9.27 6.60 2.50
N ILE A 55 10.13 5.68 2.89
CA ILE A 55 10.88 5.72 4.15
C ILE A 55 12.27 6.30 3.91
N ASP A 56 12.95 5.81 2.87
CA ASP A 56 14.33 6.17 2.53
C ASP A 56 14.60 6.04 1.02
N ASP A 57 15.82 6.41 0.61
CA ASP A 57 16.27 6.32 -0.78
C ASP A 57 16.64 4.89 -1.19
N ASP A 58 16.64 3.92 -0.26
CA ASP A 58 16.89 2.50 -0.55
C ASP A 58 15.63 1.75 -1.06
N GLY A 59 14.61 2.51 -1.49
CA GLY A 59 13.38 1.95 -2.05
C GLY A 59 12.41 1.35 -1.02
N ARG A 60 12.61 1.60 0.27
CA ARG A 60 11.71 1.12 1.32
C ARG A 60 10.54 2.08 1.50
N PHE A 61 9.35 1.54 1.70
CA PHE A 61 8.14 2.36 1.87
C PHE A 61 7.08 1.66 2.72
N PHE A 62 6.24 2.45 3.38
CA PHE A 62 4.99 1.97 3.97
C PHE A 62 3.89 1.99 2.92
N ILE A 63 2.98 1.03 2.96
CA ILE A 63 1.80 0.95 2.07
C ILE A 63 0.60 0.36 2.81
N SER A 64 -0.61 0.78 2.45
CA SER A 64 -1.84 0.13 2.91
C SER A 64 -1.87 -1.35 2.50
N GLY A 65 -2.36 -2.22 3.38
CA GLY A 65 -2.39 -3.65 3.15
C GLY A 65 -3.37 -4.08 2.07
N SER A 66 -3.17 -5.27 1.50
CA SER A 66 -4.13 -5.87 0.57
C SER A 66 -5.50 -6.06 1.23
N GLY A 67 -6.57 -5.83 0.47
CA GLY A 67 -7.94 -6.00 0.95
C GLY A 67 -8.43 -4.96 1.96
N THR A 68 -7.68 -3.86 2.19
CA THR A 68 -8.05 -2.84 3.18
C THR A 68 -8.91 -1.70 2.61
N GLY A 69 -9.17 -1.67 1.29
CA GLY A 69 -9.91 -0.61 0.61
C GLY A 69 -11.29 -0.33 1.21
N GLY A 70 -12.03 -1.38 1.59
CA GLY A 70 -13.38 -1.24 2.15
C GLY A 70 -13.47 -0.82 3.63
N LEU A 71 -12.34 -0.80 4.36
CA LEU A 71 -12.36 -0.45 5.79
C LEU A 71 -12.65 1.05 5.95
N ALA A 72 -13.57 1.45 6.84
CA ALA A 72 -13.88 2.87 7.00
C ALA A 72 -12.68 3.69 7.51
N ALA A 73 -11.89 3.10 8.40
CA ALA A 73 -10.68 3.71 8.95
C ALA A 73 -9.54 2.69 9.00
N LEU A 74 -8.31 3.14 8.73
CA LEU A 74 -7.12 2.30 8.88
C LEU A 74 -6.44 2.53 10.23
N LYS A 75 -5.88 1.45 10.76
CA LYS A 75 -5.06 1.41 11.96
C LYS A 75 -3.69 0.82 11.59
N PRO A 76 -2.68 0.90 12.47
CA PRO A 76 -1.36 0.33 12.19
C PRO A 76 -1.36 -1.14 11.74
N GLU A 77 -2.36 -1.94 12.16
CA GLU A 77 -2.54 -3.34 11.74
C GLU A 77 -2.86 -3.50 10.25
N HIS A 78 -3.26 -2.42 9.58
CA HIS A 78 -3.67 -2.40 8.18
C HIS A 78 -2.59 -1.86 7.24
N PHE A 79 -1.34 -1.74 7.71
CA PHE A 79 -0.21 -1.30 6.91
C PHE A 79 0.87 -2.37 6.82
N SER A 80 1.62 -2.33 5.72
CA SER A 80 2.79 -3.16 5.47
C SER A 80 3.99 -2.27 5.16
N ARG A 81 5.19 -2.76 5.46
CA ARG A 81 6.45 -2.13 5.03
C ARG A 81 7.05 -2.98 3.93
N VAL A 82 7.20 -2.39 2.75
CA VAL A 82 7.96 -3.01 1.65
C VAL A 82 9.45 -2.76 1.92
N THR A 83 10.21 -3.84 1.91
CA THR A 83 11.64 -3.83 2.23
C THR A 83 12.52 -4.02 1.01
N ALA A 84 12.01 -4.69 -0.02
CA ALA A 84 12.69 -4.83 -1.31
C ALA A 84 11.71 -5.18 -2.42
N VAL A 85 12.02 -4.76 -3.65
CA VAL A 85 11.33 -5.16 -4.87
C VAL A 85 12.36 -5.66 -5.87
N VAL A 86 12.11 -6.83 -6.44
CA VAL A 86 12.94 -7.42 -7.50
C VAL A 86 12.05 -7.67 -8.71
N ALA A 87 11.89 -6.63 -9.53
CA ALA A 87 10.99 -6.62 -10.68
C ALA A 87 11.29 -7.75 -11.67
N ALA A 88 12.56 -8.06 -11.91
CA ALA A 88 12.99 -9.15 -12.80
C ALA A 88 12.49 -10.54 -12.34
N GLU A 89 12.28 -10.73 -11.05
CA GLU A 89 11.78 -11.98 -10.46
C GLU A 89 10.28 -11.94 -10.20
N ASN A 90 9.61 -10.82 -10.52
CA ASN A 90 8.23 -10.55 -10.10
C ASN A 90 8.04 -10.81 -8.59
N ARG A 91 9.01 -10.37 -7.77
CA ARG A 91 9.08 -10.65 -6.33
C ARG A 91 9.08 -9.36 -5.53
N LEU A 92 8.39 -9.39 -4.39
CA LEU A 92 8.34 -8.30 -3.43
C LEU A 92 8.50 -8.86 -2.02
N ASP A 93 9.45 -8.29 -1.28
CA ASP A 93 9.66 -8.58 0.14
C ASP A 93 8.96 -7.50 0.97
N CYS A 94 8.11 -7.94 1.89
CA CYS A 94 7.42 -7.03 2.80
C CYS A 94 7.27 -7.64 4.19
N GLU A 95 6.95 -6.80 5.15
CA GLU A 95 6.74 -7.20 6.52
C GLU A 95 5.69 -6.38 7.23
N GLY A 96 5.24 -6.91 8.37
CA GLY A 96 4.25 -6.26 9.22
C GLY A 96 3.00 -7.13 9.43
N PRO A 97 1.95 -6.54 9.98
CA PRO A 97 0.75 -7.26 10.42
C PRO A 97 -0.10 -7.79 9.25
N ILE A 98 0.06 -7.20 8.06
CA ILE A 98 -0.68 -7.55 6.84
C ILE A 98 0.26 -7.55 5.62
N ILE A 99 -0.11 -8.33 4.61
CA ILE A 99 0.54 -8.33 3.30
C ILE A 99 0.34 -6.98 2.58
N ALA A 100 1.37 -6.52 1.87
CA ALA A 100 1.32 -5.28 1.09
C ALA A 100 0.24 -5.34 -0.02
N SER A 101 -0.25 -4.18 -0.46
CA SER A 101 -1.27 -4.09 -1.53
C SER A 101 -0.79 -4.72 -2.84
N SER A 102 -1.72 -5.19 -3.66
CA SER A 102 -1.45 -5.75 -5.00
C SER A 102 -0.75 -4.79 -5.95
N GLU A 103 -0.87 -3.48 -5.72
CA GLU A 103 -0.30 -2.42 -6.56
C GLU A 103 1.11 -1.98 -6.08
N SER A 104 1.66 -2.61 -5.03
CA SER A 104 2.96 -2.23 -4.45
C SER A 104 4.12 -2.18 -5.46
N MET A 105 4.12 -3.08 -6.45
CA MET A 105 5.14 -3.10 -7.52
C MET A 105 5.12 -1.80 -8.34
N SER A 106 3.93 -1.29 -8.66
CA SER A 106 3.77 -0.04 -9.40
C SER A 106 4.23 1.17 -8.57
N HIS A 107 4.03 1.14 -7.26
CA HIS A 107 4.51 2.19 -6.35
C HIS A 107 6.05 2.22 -6.30
N SER A 108 6.68 1.05 -6.25
CA SER A 108 8.15 0.92 -6.34
C SER A 108 8.71 1.57 -7.60
N ALA A 109 8.08 1.35 -8.75
CA ALA A 109 8.54 1.93 -10.01
C ALA A 109 8.60 3.46 -9.96
N PHE A 110 7.62 4.14 -9.34
CA PHE A 110 7.69 5.59 -9.13
C PHE A 110 8.82 5.98 -8.18
N TYR A 111 9.03 5.21 -7.12
CA TYR A 111 10.11 5.48 -6.19
C TYR A 111 11.51 5.25 -6.79
N GLU A 112 11.66 4.32 -7.73
CA GLU A 112 12.89 4.09 -8.48
C GLU A 112 13.19 5.21 -9.48
N LEU A 113 12.15 5.81 -10.07
CA LEU A 113 12.30 6.88 -11.06
C LEU A 113 12.80 8.20 -10.46
N SER A 114 12.44 8.51 -9.21
CA SER A 114 12.88 9.76 -8.58
C SER A 114 12.82 9.73 -7.05
N THR A 115 13.92 10.14 -6.42
CA THR A 115 14.00 10.38 -4.96
C THR A 115 13.12 11.56 -4.51
N ASN A 116 12.71 12.45 -5.41
CA ASN A 116 11.79 13.56 -5.10
C ASN A 116 10.34 13.08 -4.86
N ILE A 117 10.00 11.85 -5.20
CA ILE A 117 8.67 11.28 -4.96
C ILE A 117 8.62 10.71 -3.54
N GLY A 118 7.90 11.39 -2.64
CA GLY A 118 7.75 10.99 -1.24
C GLY A 118 6.54 10.09 -0.96
N ALA A 119 5.49 10.17 -1.79
CA ALA A 119 4.26 9.40 -1.62
C ALA A 119 3.64 9.07 -2.99
N VAL A 120 2.91 7.94 -3.05
CA VAL A 120 2.17 7.51 -4.24
C VAL A 120 0.78 7.09 -3.77
N ILE A 121 -0.24 7.56 -4.49
CA ILE A 121 -1.64 7.25 -4.22
C ILE A 121 -2.24 6.71 -5.52
N HIS A 122 -2.82 5.52 -5.45
CA HIS A 122 -3.62 4.97 -6.52
C HIS A 122 -5.10 5.17 -6.16
N VAL A 123 -5.86 5.82 -7.04
CA VAL A 123 -7.28 6.14 -6.84
C VAL A 123 -8.11 5.66 -8.01
N HIS A 124 -9.39 5.46 -7.76
CA HIS A 124 -10.37 5.17 -8.78
C HIS A 124 -11.41 6.29 -8.79
N ASN A 125 -11.80 6.71 -9.98
CA ASN A 125 -12.89 7.64 -10.18
C ASN A 125 -13.76 7.10 -11.33
N GLY A 126 -15.07 7.05 -11.11
CA GLY A 126 -16.07 6.53 -12.05
C GLY A 126 -17.00 7.63 -12.51
#